data_AF-A0A165U077-F1
#
_entry.id   AF-A0A165U077-F1
#
_cell.length_a   1.000
_cell.length_b   1.000
_cell.length_c   1.000
_cell.angle_alpha   90.00
_cell.angle_beta   90.00
_cell.angle_gamma   90.00
#
_symmetry.space_group_name_H-M   'P 1'
#
loop_
_entity.id
_entity.type
_entity.pdbx_description
1 polymer ?
#
loop_
_entity_poly.entity_id
_entity_poly.type
_entity_poly.pdbx_seq_one_letter_code
_entity_poly.pdbx_strand_id
1 'polypeptide(L)'
;MEQLLSTLTQANAPGGAKPVSLAVGQLLNHYPQKRLSPEAITQLIEDWIQDLGSYPTDVIFAACQAWRRSSKTIAPTPGQLITLAEPIMAARNFHIRVLHSVLEAQEATTEEVS
;
A
#
# COMPACT_ATOMS: atom_id res chain seq x y z
N MET A 1 10.02 -1.25 -22.98
CA MET A 1 10.14 -1.55 -21.53
C MET A 1 10.04 -0.29 -20.68
N GLU A 2 10.48 0.87 -21.15
CA GLU A 2 10.31 2.17 -20.47
C GLU A 2 8.86 2.47 -20.07
N GLN A 3 7.90 2.28 -20.99
CA GLN A 3 6.48 2.48 -20.68
C GLN A 3 5.99 1.57 -19.53
N LEU A 4 6.52 0.34 -19.45
CA LEU A 4 6.20 -0.60 -18.38
C LEU A 4 6.78 -0.11 -17.04
N LEU A 5 8.02 0.38 -17.04
CA LEU A 5 8.67 0.95 -15.85
C LEU A 5 7.92 2.17 -15.33
N SER A 6 7.51 3.06 -16.24
CA SER A 6 6.69 4.24 -15.91
C SER A 6 5.36 3.82 -15.29
N THR A 7 4.68 2.85 -15.92
CA THR A 7 3.38 2.34 -15.43
C THR A 7 3.50 1.73 -14.03
N LEU A 8 4.52 0.89 -13.79
CA LEU A 8 4.73 0.25 -12.50
C LEU A 8 5.12 1.25 -11.40
N THR A 9 5.96 2.23 -11.74
CA THR A 9 6.34 3.31 -10.81
C THR A 9 5.12 4.15 -10.42
N GLN A 10 4.28 4.50 -11.39
CA GLN A 10 3.04 5.24 -11.14
C GLN A 10 2.05 4.42 -10.30
N ALA A 11 1.95 3.11 -10.53
CA ALA A 11 1.12 2.21 -9.72
C ALA A 11 1.59 2.11 -8.25
N ASN A 12 2.85 2.45 -7.96
CA ASN A 12 3.41 2.52 -6.62
C ASN A 12 3.25 3.90 -5.96
N ALA A 13 2.59 4.87 -6.61
CA ALA A 13 2.35 6.17 -6.02
C ALA A 13 1.48 6.06 -4.74
N PRO A 14 1.75 6.88 -3.70
CA PRO A 14 0.94 6.90 -2.48
C PRO A 14 -0.55 7.15 -2.76
N GLY A 15 -1.43 6.38 -2.10
CA GLY A 15 -2.88 6.57 -2.20
C GLY A 15 -3.38 7.79 -1.42
N GLY A 16 -2.69 8.15 -0.33
CA GLY A 16 -3.04 9.29 0.52
C GLY A 16 -4.29 9.08 1.38
N ALA A 17 -4.84 10.18 1.92
CA ALA A 17 -5.84 10.15 2.97
C ALA A 17 -7.15 9.44 2.58
N LYS A 18 -7.71 9.78 1.41
CA LYS A 18 -9.04 9.30 1.00
C LYS A 18 -9.12 7.77 0.89
N PRO A 19 -8.19 7.08 0.22
CA PRO A 19 -8.16 5.62 0.22
C PRO A 19 -8.02 4.99 1.61
N VAL A 20 -7.18 5.56 2.47
CA VAL A 20 -6.99 5.05 3.84
C VAL A 20 -8.28 5.15 4.64
N SER A 21 -8.90 6.33 4.71
CA SER A 21 -10.16 6.53 5.45
C SER A 21 -11.26 5.59 4.97
N LEU A 22 -11.35 5.36 3.66
CA LEU A 22 -12.35 4.46 3.06
C LEU A 22 -12.08 3.00 3.44
N ALA A 23 -10.86 2.50 3.21
CA ALA A 23 -10.52 1.10 3.42
C ALA A 23 -10.56 0.72 4.91
N VAL A 24 -9.98 1.57 5.77
CA VAL A 24 -9.97 1.38 7.22
C VAL A 24 -11.37 1.53 7.81
N GLY A 25 -12.14 2.55 7.39
CA GLY A 25 -13.51 2.72 7.86
C GLY A 25 -14.38 1.49 7.54
N GLN A 26 -14.30 0.98 6.32
CA GLN A 26 -14.97 -0.27 5.93
C GLN A 26 -14.49 -1.46 6.77
N LEU A 27 -13.18 -1.58 7.02
CA LEU A 27 -12.61 -2.66 7.82
C LEU A 27 -13.12 -2.63 9.27
N LEU A 28 -13.08 -1.48 9.92
CA LEU A 28 -13.46 -1.33 11.32
C LEU A 28 -14.96 -1.56 11.57
N ASN A 29 -15.81 -1.35 10.55
CA ASN A 29 -17.25 -1.67 10.62
C ASN A 29 -17.55 -3.18 10.79
N HIS A 30 -16.58 -4.06 10.57
CA HIS A 30 -16.74 -5.50 10.81
C HIS A 30 -16.57 -5.91 12.28
N TYR A 31 -16.17 -4.98 13.16
CA TYR A 31 -15.83 -5.27 14.55
C TYR A 31 -16.70 -4.47 15.52
N PRO A 32 -16.93 -4.96 16.76
CA PRO A 32 -17.63 -4.21 17.77
C PRO A 32 -17.02 -2.82 17.97
N GLN A 33 -17.83 -1.77 17.80
CA GLN A 33 -17.34 -0.40 17.89
C GLN A 33 -17.29 0.07 19.33
N LYS A 34 -16.16 0.68 19.71
CA LYS A 34 -16.07 1.48 20.93
C LYS A 34 -16.88 2.76 20.71
N ARG A 35 -17.61 3.20 21.74
CA ARG A 35 -18.22 4.54 21.75
C ARG A 35 -17.10 5.57 21.92
N LEU A 36 -16.66 6.16 20.82
CA LEU A 36 -15.69 7.25 20.77
C LEU A 36 -16.41 8.58 20.54
N SER A 37 -15.84 9.68 21.04
CA SER A 37 -16.32 11.01 20.66
C SER A 37 -15.96 11.30 19.19
N PRO A 38 -16.64 12.23 18.52
CA PRO A 38 -16.30 12.62 17.16
C PRO A 38 -14.82 13.02 17.00
N GLU A 39 -14.26 13.75 17.97
CA GLU A 39 -12.85 14.19 17.96
C GLU A 39 -11.90 13.00 18.04
N ALA A 40 -12.21 12.01 18.89
CA ALA A 40 -11.41 10.79 19.00
C ALA A 40 -11.48 9.92 17.74
N ILE A 41 -12.60 9.93 17.02
CA ILE A 41 -12.72 9.27 15.71
C ILE A 41 -11.84 9.96 14.67
N THR A 42 -11.86 11.30 14.63
CA THR A 42 -11.00 12.08 13.73
C THR A 42 -9.53 11.80 13.98
N GLN A 43 -9.07 11.88 15.23
CA GLN A 43 -7.69 11.58 15.59
C GLN A 43 -7.29 10.15 15.21
N LEU A 44 -8.17 9.17 15.49
CA LEU A 44 -7.93 7.79 15.12
C LEU A 44 -7.70 7.67 13.61
N ILE A 45 -8.58 8.27 12.79
CA ILE A 45 -8.45 8.24 11.32
C ILE A 45 -7.17 8.93 10.85
N GLU A 46 -6.79 10.05 11.46
CA GLU A 46 -5.53 10.74 11.16
C GLU A 46 -4.31 9.85 11.44
N ASP A 47 -4.29 9.12 12.56
CA ASP A 47 -3.21 8.16 12.87
C ASP A 47 -3.11 7.08 11.78
N TRP A 48 -4.26 6.53 11.34
CA TRP A 48 -4.29 5.58 10.23
C TRP A 48 -3.76 6.19 8.92
N ILE A 49 -4.12 7.44 8.61
CA ILE A 49 -3.65 8.15 7.41
C ILE A 49 -2.14 8.38 7.47
N GLN A 50 -1.62 8.74 8.64
CA GLN A 50 -0.19 8.95 8.84
C GLN A 50 0.60 7.64 8.60
N ASP A 51 0.09 6.53 9.11
CA ASP A 51 0.77 5.23 9.02
C ASP A 51 0.62 4.54 7.65
N LEU A 52 -0.53 4.68 7.00
CA LEU A 52 -0.85 3.95 5.76
C LEU A 52 -0.88 4.82 4.51
N GLY A 53 -0.89 6.15 4.62
CA GLY A 53 -1.06 7.07 3.50
C GLY A 53 0.06 7.01 2.47
N SER A 54 1.24 6.52 2.84
CA SER A 54 2.39 6.30 1.97
C SER A 54 2.23 5.08 1.06
N TYR A 55 1.32 4.16 1.38
CA TYR A 55 1.09 2.96 0.59
C TYR A 55 0.16 3.26 -0.60
N PRO A 56 0.33 2.53 -1.73
CA PRO A 56 -0.60 2.62 -2.84
C PRO A 56 -2.01 2.19 -2.45
N THR A 57 -3.01 2.79 -3.09
CA THR A 57 -4.44 2.51 -2.86
C THR A 57 -4.72 1.01 -2.83
N ASP A 58 -4.33 0.28 -3.87
CA ASP A 58 -4.63 -1.14 -4.01
C ASP A 58 -3.95 -2.01 -2.94
N VAL A 59 -2.76 -1.61 -2.47
CA VAL A 59 -2.05 -2.27 -1.36
C VAL A 59 -2.80 -2.08 -0.04
N ILE A 60 -3.29 -0.88 0.25
CA ILE A 60 -4.10 -0.60 1.45
C ILE A 60 -5.35 -1.49 1.46
N PHE A 61 -6.06 -1.56 0.33
CA PHE A 61 -7.25 -2.40 0.19
C PHE A 61 -6.92 -3.90 0.33
N ALA A 62 -5.80 -4.35 -0.25
CA ALA A 62 -5.36 -5.74 -0.14
C ALA A 62 -5.03 -6.13 1.31
N ALA A 63 -4.31 -5.28 2.05
CA ALA A 63 -4.01 -5.51 3.46
C ALA A 63 -5.29 -5.59 4.32
N CYS A 64 -6.23 -4.67 4.12
CA CYS A 64 -7.53 -4.70 4.80
C CYS A 64 -8.32 -5.99 4.47
N GLN A 65 -8.35 -6.39 3.20
CA GLN A 65 -9.04 -7.60 2.76
C GLN A 65 -8.40 -8.86 3.34
N ALA A 66 -7.06 -8.93 3.37
CA ALA A 66 -6.32 -10.04 3.93
C ALA A 66 -6.61 -10.21 5.42
N TRP A 67 -6.71 -9.11 6.18
CA TRP A 67 -7.10 -9.17 7.59
C TRP A 67 -8.51 -9.74 7.77
N ARG A 68 -9.50 -9.23 7.03
CA ARG A 68 -10.90 -9.71 7.11
C ARG A 68 -11.05 -11.20 6.79
N ARG A 69 -10.23 -11.72 5.87
CA ARG A 69 -10.25 -13.13 5.47
C ARG A 69 -9.48 -14.05 6.42
N SER A 70 -8.73 -13.49 7.37
CA SER A 70 -8.05 -14.27 8.38
C SER A 70 -9.03 -14.81 9.42
N SER A 71 -8.59 -15.77 10.25
CA SER A 71 -9.39 -16.30 11.36
C SER A 71 -9.53 -15.33 12.55
N LYS A 72 -9.02 -14.10 12.44
CA LYS A 72 -9.02 -13.12 13.54
C LYS A 72 -10.38 -12.46 13.67
N THR A 73 -10.87 -12.41 14.91
CA THR A 73 -12.17 -11.81 15.28
C THR A 73 -12.03 -10.42 15.90
N ILE A 74 -10.79 -9.91 16.03
CA ILE A 74 -10.48 -8.62 16.65
C ILE A 74 -10.05 -7.63 15.57
N ALA A 75 -10.39 -6.35 15.77
CA ALA A 75 -9.96 -5.26 14.89
C ALA A 75 -8.42 -5.16 14.85
N PRO A 76 -7.82 -4.87 13.68
CA PRO A 76 -6.37 -4.71 13.57
C PRO A 76 -5.88 -3.38 14.15
N THR A 77 -4.59 -3.34 14.47
CA THR A 77 -3.82 -2.09 14.61
C THR A 77 -3.20 -1.66 13.28
N PRO A 78 -2.77 -0.38 13.12
CA PRO A 78 -2.04 0.06 11.94
C PRO A 78 -0.82 -0.79 11.62
N GLY A 79 0.02 -1.10 12.62
CA GLY A 79 1.21 -1.95 12.45
C GLY A 79 0.90 -3.35 11.92
N GLN A 80 -0.26 -3.91 12.25
CA GLN A 80 -0.69 -5.20 11.73
C GLN A 80 -1.08 -5.14 10.24
N LEU A 81 -1.67 -4.03 9.78
CA LEU A 81 -1.91 -3.85 8.36
C LEU A 81 -0.62 -3.53 7.60
N ILE A 82 0.31 -2.78 8.20
CA ILE A 82 1.66 -2.54 7.66
C ILE A 82 2.37 -3.88 7.42
N THR A 83 2.33 -4.80 8.39
CA THR A 83 2.92 -6.14 8.26
C THR A 83 2.35 -6.92 7.06
N LEU A 84 1.09 -6.68 6.68
CA LEU A 84 0.46 -7.29 5.50
C LEU A 84 0.80 -6.55 4.19
N ALA A 85 1.02 -5.24 4.26
CA ALA A 85 1.32 -4.38 3.11
C ALA A 85 2.80 -4.47 2.68
N GLU A 86 3.72 -4.58 3.64
CA GLU A 86 5.17 -4.58 3.40
C GLU A 86 5.64 -5.64 2.39
N PRO A 87 5.23 -6.93 2.49
CA PRO A 87 5.65 -7.93 1.51
C PRO A 87 5.19 -7.61 0.08
N ILE A 88 4.01 -7.00 -0.06
CA ILE A 88 3.48 -6.58 -1.37
C ILE A 88 4.36 -5.47 -1.95
N MET A 89 4.71 -4.46 -1.13
CA MET A 89 5.59 -3.38 -1.55
C MET A 89 7.01 -3.85 -1.85
N ALA A 90 7.55 -4.75 -1.04
CA ALA A 90 8.88 -5.33 -1.26
C ALA A 90 8.96 -6.02 -2.63
N ALA A 91 7.96 -6.82 -2.99
CA ALA A 91 7.88 -7.49 -4.28
C ALA A 91 7.74 -6.48 -5.44
N ARG A 92 6.90 -5.46 -5.32
CA ARG A 92 6.74 -4.41 -6.35
C ARG A 92 8.04 -3.64 -6.58
N ASN A 93 8.69 -3.21 -5.50
CA ASN A 93 9.95 -2.49 -5.56
C ASN A 93 11.06 -3.34 -6.15
N PHE A 94 11.08 -4.65 -5.86
CA PHE A 94 12.00 -5.58 -6.49
C PHE A 94 11.82 -5.63 -8.01
N HIS A 95 10.60 -5.79 -8.50
CA HIS A 95 10.34 -5.83 -9.95
C HIS A 95 10.70 -4.51 -10.65
N ILE A 96 10.41 -3.36 -10.05
CA ILE A 96 10.80 -2.06 -10.60
C ILE A 96 12.32 -1.95 -10.72
N ARG A 97 13.08 -2.35 -9.69
CA ARG A 97 14.55 -2.36 -9.74
C ARG A 97 15.08 -3.27 -10.84
N VAL A 98 14.55 -4.49 -10.95
CA VAL A 98 14.96 -5.44 -12.00
C VAL A 98 14.71 -4.85 -13.38
N LEU A 99 13.54 -4.23 -13.61
CA LEU A 99 13.22 -3.63 -14.90
C LEU A 99 14.13 -2.43 -15.23
N HIS A 100 14.49 -1.64 -14.23
CA HIS A 100 15.47 -0.55 -14.38
C HIS A 100 16.83 -1.09 -14.83
N SER A 101 17.36 -2.11 -14.15
CA SER A 101 18.66 -2.71 -14.50
C SER A 101 18.66 -3.36 -15.90
N VAL A 102 17.54 -3.93 -16.34
CA VAL A 102 17.41 -4.49 -17.70
C VAL A 102 17.44 -3.39 -18.77
N LEU A 103 16.80 -2.25 -18.52
CA LEU A 103 16.81 -1.11 -19.44
C LEU A 103 18.22 -0.52 -19.58
N GLU A 104 18.91 -0.29 -18.46
CA GLU A 104 20.29 0.22 -18.44
C GLU A 104 21.25 -0.70 -19.23
N ALA A 105 21.13 -2.02 -19.08
CA ALA A 105 21.96 -2.97 -19.80
C ALA A 105 21.73 -2.94 -21.32
N GLN A 106 20.50 -2.65 -21.77
CA GLN A 106 20.17 -2.57 -23.20
C GLN A 106 20.70 -1.29 -23.85
N GLU A 107 20.66 -0.17 -23.14
CA GLU A 107 21.24 1.10 -23.60
C GLU A 107 22.75 0.95 -23.78
N ALA A 108 23.45 0.40 -22.79
CA ALA A 108 24.90 0.15 -22.87
C ALA A 108 25.28 -0.78 -24.03
N THR A 109 24.49 -1.83 -24.29
CA THR A 109 24.74 -2.75 -25.41
C THR A 109 24.49 -2.07 -26.77
N THR A 110 23.59 -1.08 -26.84
CA THR A 110 23.29 -0.36 -28.09
C THR A 110 24.37 0.65 -28.44
N GLU A 111 24.99 1.27 -27.43
CA GLU A 111 26.13 2.19 -27.58
C GLU A 111 27.42 1.49 -28.02
N GLU A 112 27.67 0.25 -27.58
CA GLU A 112 28.86 -0.53 -27.98
C GLU A 112 28.83 -1.04 -29.43
N VAL A 113 27.65 -1.07 -30.06
CA VAL A 113 27.44 -1.61 -31.43
C VAL A 113 27.24 -0.50 -32.47
N SER A 114 27.17 0.77 -32.03
CA SER A 114 27.03 1.97 -32.88
C SER A 114 28.39 2.65 -33.12
#